data_AF-A0A2V5NNH2-F1
#
_entry.id   AF-A0A2V5NNH2-F1
#
_cell.length_a   1.000
_cell.length_b   1.000
_cell.length_c   1.000
_cell.angle_alpha   90.00
_cell.angle_beta   90.00
_cell.angle_gamma   90.00
#
_symmetry.space_group_name_H-M   'P 1'
#
loop_
_entity.id
_entity.type
_entity.pdbx_description
1 polymer ?
#
loop_
_entity_poly.entity_id
_entity_poly.type
_entity_poly.pdbx_seq_one_letter_code
_entity_poly.pdbx_strand_id
1 'polypeptide(L)'
;MSLVSGWLFAGAQPVAEDELTKLKREYADVLALQGTSKREILAIARILRANPEIAIDRTVASGEYCFNSGHGTMVHFATQPERTQEDVLYEFDASGLIAAGLDPAHMKQLPERGQMTPGVWYFLPKGQQDPHHGHAMGGPTIAIAINLN
;
A
#
# COMPACT_ATOMS: atom_id res chain seq x y z
N MET A 1 36.13 -40.58 46.69
CA MET A 1 35.30 -40.75 45.48
C MET A 1 33.93 -40.18 45.79
N SER A 2 33.56 -39.05 45.18
CA SER A 2 32.21 -38.48 45.24
C SER A 2 31.89 -37.96 43.84
N LEU A 3 30.84 -38.52 43.22
CA LEU A 3 30.38 -38.20 41.88
C LEU A 3 29.40 -37.03 41.99
N VAL A 4 29.79 -35.84 41.54
CA VAL A 4 28.86 -34.73 41.36
C VAL A 4 28.32 -34.80 39.93
N SER A 5 27.08 -35.25 39.81
CA SER A 5 26.30 -35.20 38.59
C SER A 5 25.90 -33.75 38.29
N GLY A 6 26.68 -33.07 37.45
CA GLY A 6 26.31 -31.78 36.88
C GLY A 6 25.59 -32.01 35.55
N TRP A 7 24.25 -31.97 35.57
CA TRP A 7 23.44 -31.88 34.36
C TRP A 7 23.78 -30.58 33.62
N LEU A 8 24.35 -30.72 32.42
CA LEU A 8 24.44 -29.63 31.46
C LEU A 8 23.04 -29.35 30.94
N PHE A 9 22.42 -28.28 31.41
CA PHE A 9 21.31 -27.65 30.70
C PHE A 9 21.84 -27.15 29.36
N ALA A 10 21.65 -27.95 28.31
CA ALA A 10 21.73 -27.46 26.95
C ALA A 10 20.66 -26.37 26.83
N GLY A 11 21.11 -25.11 26.82
CA GLY A 11 20.25 -23.98 26.51
C GLY A 11 19.55 -24.30 25.20
N ALA A 12 18.23 -24.31 25.22
CA ALA A 12 17.42 -24.43 24.02
C ALA A 12 17.83 -23.29 23.09
N GLN A 13 18.62 -23.60 22.06
CA GLN A 13 18.80 -22.70 20.93
C GLN A 13 17.40 -22.49 20.35
N PRO A 14 17.01 -21.24 20.03
CA PRO A 14 15.76 -21.01 19.33
C PRO A 14 15.79 -21.85 18.05
N VAL A 15 14.86 -22.80 17.94
CA VAL A 15 14.68 -23.58 16.73
C VAL A 15 14.45 -22.57 15.62
N ALA A 16 15.35 -22.54 14.64
CA ALA A 16 15.18 -21.72 13.46
C ALA A 16 13.79 -22.00 12.91
N GLU A 17 12.96 -20.96 12.81
CA GLU A 17 11.61 -21.11 12.28
C GLU A 17 11.71 -21.74 10.90
N ASP A 18 11.04 -22.88 10.72
CA ASP A 18 10.99 -23.54 9.43
C ASP A 18 10.41 -22.58 8.39
N GLU A 19 11.09 -22.41 7.25
CA GLU A 19 10.75 -21.43 6.20
C GLU A 19 9.27 -21.53 5.76
N LEU A 20 8.69 -22.73 5.75
CA LEU A 20 7.28 -22.91 5.44
C LEU A 20 6.35 -22.29 6.50
N THR A 21 6.73 -22.36 7.78
CA THR A 21 5.98 -21.73 8.88
C THR A 21 6.02 -20.21 8.75
N LYS A 22 7.20 -19.66 8.48
CA LYS A 22 7.39 -18.22 8.23
C LYS A 22 6.55 -17.75 7.04
N LEU A 23 6.63 -18.44 5.90
CA LEU A 23 5.84 -18.11 4.70
C LEU A 23 4.33 -18.18 4.95
N LYS A 24 3.85 -19.20 5.66
CA LYS A 24 2.44 -19.31 6.02
C LYS A 24 1.96 -18.15 6.89
N ARG A 25 2.81 -17.66 7.80
CA ARG A 25 2.50 -16.50 8.64
C ARG A 25 2.49 -15.20 7.83
N GLU A 26 3.53 -14.94 7.04
CA GLU A 26 3.67 -13.71 6.25
C GLU A 26 2.57 -13.56 5.19
N TYR A 27 2.11 -14.68 4.62
CA TYR A 27 1.06 -14.69 3.59
C TYR A 27 -0.30 -15.17 4.13
N ALA A 28 -0.51 -15.16 5.45
CA ALA A 28 -1.72 -15.74 6.07
C ALA A 28 -3.01 -15.18 5.45
N ASP A 29 -3.10 -13.86 5.29
CA ASP A 29 -4.28 -13.20 4.72
C ASP A 29 -4.50 -13.60 3.25
N VAL A 30 -3.43 -13.65 2.45
CA VAL A 30 -3.48 -14.08 1.04
C VAL A 30 -3.88 -15.55 0.92
N LEU A 31 -3.39 -16.41 1.82
CA LEU A 31 -3.70 -17.84 1.84
C LEU A 31 -5.14 -18.12 2.27
N ALA A 32 -5.73 -17.24 3.09
CA ALA A 32 -7.12 -17.34 3.52
C ALA A 32 -8.12 -16.99 2.41
N LEU A 33 -7.72 -16.23 1.39
CA LEU A 33 -8.60 -15.84 0.28
C LEU A 33 -9.09 -17.04 -0.53
N GLN A 34 -10.37 -17.01 -0.92
CA GLN A 34 -11.01 -17.99 -1.80
C GLN A 34 -11.78 -17.30 -2.93
N GLY A 35 -12.27 -18.09 -3.89
CA GLY A 35 -13.19 -17.58 -4.93
C GLY A 35 -12.61 -16.44 -5.77
N THR A 36 -13.37 -15.34 -5.90
CA THR A 36 -13.02 -14.18 -6.72
C THR A 36 -11.84 -13.40 -6.15
N SER A 37 -11.83 -13.11 -4.85
CA SER A 37 -10.76 -12.30 -4.21
C SER A 37 -9.38 -12.93 -4.37
N LYS A 38 -9.29 -14.26 -4.28
CA LYS A 38 -8.04 -14.98 -4.59
C LYS A 38 -7.58 -14.75 -6.04
N ARG A 39 -8.50 -14.76 -7.00
CA ARG A 39 -8.17 -14.56 -8.42
C ARG A 39 -7.69 -13.13 -8.69
N GLU A 40 -8.27 -12.14 -8.01
CA GLU A 40 -7.87 -10.73 -8.11
C GLU A 40 -6.44 -10.52 -7.62
N ILE A 41 -6.10 -10.99 -6.40
CA ILE A 41 -4.73 -10.87 -5.86
C ILE A 41 -3.72 -11.62 -6.75
N LEU A 42 -4.08 -12.79 -7.28
CA LEU A 42 -3.22 -13.51 -8.22
C LEU A 42 -3.02 -12.77 -9.55
N ALA A 43 -4.00 -12.00 -10.02
CA ALA A 43 -3.84 -11.17 -11.21
C ALA A 43 -2.85 -10.03 -10.95
N ILE A 44 -2.97 -9.32 -9.82
CA ILE A 44 -2.03 -8.27 -9.42
C ILE A 44 -0.61 -8.84 -9.30
N ALA A 45 -0.44 -9.98 -8.64
CA ALA A 45 0.87 -10.62 -8.51
C ALA A 45 1.50 -10.98 -9.88
N ARG A 46 0.68 -11.39 -10.86
CA ARG A 46 1.16 -11.69 -12.23
C ARG A 46 1.58 -10.42 -12.97
N ILE A 47 0.86 -9.32 -12.79
CA ILE A 47 1.23 -8.01 -13.35
C ILE A 47 2.60 -7.59 -12.78
N LEU A 48 2.75 -7.59 -11.46
CA LEU A 48 4.00 -7.22 -10.79
C LEU A 48 5.17 -8.13 -11.19
N ARG A 49 4.93 -9.43 -11.37
CA ARG A 49 5.97 -10.35 -11.85
C ARG A 49 6.38 -10.06 -13.29
N ALA A 50 5.44 -9.66 -14.15
CA ALA A 50 5.73 -9.34 -15.54
C ALA A 50 6.39 -7.96 -15.69
N ASN A 51 6.11 -7.03 -14.77
CA ASN A 51 6.54 -5.64 -14.86
C ASN A 51 6.91 -5.08 -13.47
N PRO A 52 8.02 -5.53 -12.86
CA PRO A 52 8.34 -5.24 -11.46
C PRO A 52 8.60 -3.75 -11.17
N GLU A 53 8.99 -2.97 -12.16
CA GLU A 53 9.34 -1.56 -12.00
C GLU A 53 8.13 -0.64 -11.74
N ILE A 54 6.91 -1.16 -11.89
CA ILE A 54 5.70 -0.42 -11.51
C ILE A 54 5.39 -0.48 -10.02
N ALA A 55 6.06 -1.38 -9.29
CA ALA A 55 6.13 -1.33 -7.84
C ALA A 55 7.25 -0.36 -7.45
N ILE A 56 6.87 0.76 -6.85
CA ILE A 56 7.79 1.83 -6.49
C ILE A 56 7.94 1.83 -4.98
N ASP A 57 9.17 1.69 -4.50
CA ASP A 57 9.49 1.85 -3.08
C ASP A 57 9.67 3.36 -2.78
N ARG A 58 8.76 3.90 -1.96
CA ARG A 58 8.84 5.26 -1.42
C ARG A 58 8.95 5.26 0.09
N THR A 59 9.29 4.12 0.71
CA THR A 59 9.27 3.96 2.17
C THR A 59 10.14 4.97 2.91
N VAL A 60 11.31 5.33 2.36
CA VAL A 60 12.19 6.35 2.96
C VAL A 60 11.61 7.77 2.85
N ALA A 61 10.96 8.10 1.75
CA ALA A 61 10.47 9.45 1.48
C ALA A 61 9.09 9.69 2.11
N SER A 62 8.22 8.68 2.06
CA SER A 62 6.81 8.79 2.39
C SER A 62 6.30 7.63 3.25
N GLY A 63 7.07 6.56 3.48
CA GLY A 63 6.56 5.42 4.25
C GLY A 63 5.50 4.61 3.51
N GLU A 64 5.51 4.65 2.17
CA GLU A 64 4.54 3.97 1.31
C GLU A 64 5.21 3.11 0.24
N TYR A 65 4.45 2.15 -0.27
CA TYR A 65 4.68 1.47 -1.54
C TYR A 65 3.69 1.99 -2.58
N CYS A 66 4.12 2.21 -3.82
CA CYS A 66 3.22 2.60 -4.90
C CYS A 66 3.07 1.46 -5.92
N PHE A 67 1.85 1.31 -6.45
CA PHE A 67 1.53 0.50 -7.60
C PHE A 67 1.06 1.42 -8.73
N ASN A 68 1.90 1.63 -9.73
CA ASN A 68 1.60 2.47 -10.89
C ASN A 68 1.18 1.62 -12.08
N SER A 69 -0.13 1.42 -12.26
CA SER A 69 -0.65 0.59 -13.37
C SER A 69 -0.37 1.14 -14.78
N GLY A 70 0.20 2.34 -14.93
CA GLY A 70 0.53 2.96 -16.21
C GLY A 70 -0.66 3.59 -16.94
N HIS A 71 -1.89 3.38 -16.46
CA HIS A 71 -3.13 3.86 -17.09
C HIS A 71 -3.71 5.08 -16.38
N GLY A 72 -2.85 5.98 -15.89
CA GLY A 72 -3.28 7.17 -15.13
C GLY A 72 -3.90 6.83 -13.78
N THR A 73 -3.64 5.63 -13.25
CA THR A 73 -4.03 5.21 -11.90
C THR A 73 -2.79 4.80 -11.12
N MET A 74 -2.63 5.39 -9.94
CA MET A 74 -1.61 5.04 -8.96
C MET A 74 -2.29 4.67 -7.64
N VAL A 75 -1.80 3.60 -7.01
CA VAL A 75 -2.28 3.16 -5.69
C VAL A 75 -1.11 3.22 -4.72
N HIS A 76 -1.31 3.84 -3.58
CA HIS A 76 -0.33 3.88 -2.49
C HIS A 76 -0.80 2.98 -1.37
N PHE A 77 0.15 2.29 -0.76
CA PHE A 77 -0.06 1.42 0.39
C PHE A 77 0.84 1.91 1.52
N ALA A 78 0.24 2.28 2.64
CA ALA A 78 1.00 2.64 3.83
C ALA A 78 1.80 1.43 4.34
N THR A 79 3.05 1.66 4.74
CA THR A 79 3.88 0.63 5.42
C THR A 79 3.42 0.33 6.84
N GLN A 80 2.69 1.28 7.44
CA GLN A 80 2.17 1.25 8.81
C GLN A 80 0.69 1.69 8.78
N PRO A 81 -0.21 0.89 8.18
CA PRO A 81 -1.62 1.25 8.06
C PRO A 81 -2.26 1.52 9.43
N GLU A 82 -1.79 0.87 10.49
CA GLU A 82 -2.28 1.11 11.85
C GLU A 82 -2.00 2.52 12.40
N ARG A 83 -1.22 3.35 11.70
CA ARG A 83 -0.83 4.71 12.11
C ARG A 83 -1.41 5.81 11.22
N THR A 84 -2.24 5.45 10.25
CA THR A 84 -2.88 6.40 9.35
C THR A 84 -4.35 6.06 9.18
N GLN A 85 -5.09 6.94 8.52
CA GLN A 85 -6.42 6.66 7.99
C GLN A 85 -6.37 6.49 6.46
N GLU A 86 -5.18 6.63 5.89
CA GLU A 86 -4.88 6.57 4.45
C GLU A 86 -4.11 5.28 4.15
N ASP A 87 -4.66 4.14 4.57
CA ASP A 87 -4.00 2.83 4.43
C ASP A 87 -3.75 2.48 2.97
N VAL A 88 -4.77 2.75 2.16
CA VAL A 88 -4.71 2.66 0.71
C VAL A 88 -5.20 3.98 0.12
N LEU A 89 -4.37 4.62 -0.71
CA LEU A 89 -4.74 5.85 -1.41
C LEU A 89 -4.75 5.61 -2.90
N TYR A 90 -5.88 5.91 -3.55
CA TYR A 90 -6.00 5.84 -5.00
C TYR A 90 -5.91 7.24 -5.59
N GLU A 91 -5.11 7.38 -6.63
CA GLU A 91 -5.00 8.58 -7.45
C GLU A 91 -5.34 8.26 -8.90
N PHE A 92 -6.14 9.14 -9.50
CA PHE A 92 -6.58 9.00 -10.88
C PHE A 92 -6.39 10.31 -11.65
N ASP A 93 -5.96 10.21 -12.91
CA ASP A 93 -6.07 11.32 -13.85
C ASP A 93 -7.55 11.68 -14.07
N ALA A 94 -7.90 12.90 -13.70
CA ALA A 94 -9.26 13.43 -13.76
C ALA A 94 -9.61 14.05 -15.11
N SER A 95 -8.67 14.13 -16.06
CA SER A 95 -8.85 14.83 -17.35
C SER A 95 -10.10 14.35 -18.09
N GLY A 96 -10.29 13.04 -18.20
CA GLY A 96 -11.44 12.45 -18.88
C GLY A 96 -12.76 12.71 -18.14
N LEU A 97 -12.74 12.71 -16.81
CA LEU A 97 -13.93 12.99 -15.98
C LEU A 97 -14.35 14.45 -16.08
N ILE A 98 -13.40 15.37 -16.07
CA ILE A 98 -13.66 16.81 -16.26
C ILE A 98 -14.24 17.06 -17.66
N ALA A 99 -13.67 16.44 -18.69
CA ALA A 99 -14.20 16.51 -20.05
C ALA A 99 -15.64 15.95 -20.14
N ALA A 100 -15.99 15.00 -19.27
CA ALA A 100 -17.34 14.42 -19.16
C ALA A 100 -18.29 15.21 -18.23
N GLY A 101 -17.85 16.33 -17.64
CA GLY A 101 -18.71 17.21 -16.84
C GLY A 101 -18.51 17.13 -15.33
N LEU A 102 -17.47 16.43 -14.83
CA LEU A 102 -17.05 16.61 -13.43
C LEU A 102 -16.63 18.07 -13.23
N ASP A 103 -17.23 18.76 -12.26
CA ASP A 103 -16.89 20.13 -11.91
C ASP A 103 -16.00 20.16 -10.63
N PRO A 104 -14.69 20.42 -10.77
CA PRO A 104 -13.77 20.43 -9.63
C PRO A 104 -14.07 21.52 -8.59
N ALA A 105 -14.84 22.55 -8.95
CA ALA A 105 -15.21 23.61 -8.00
C ALA A 105 -16.06 23.09 -6.82
N HIS A 106 -16.72 21.95 -7.00
CA HIS A 106 -17.53 21.29 -5.97
C HIS A 106 -16.77 20.21 -5.19
N MET A 107 -15.48 20.01 -5.48
CA MET A 107 -14.64 19.02 -4.82
C MET A 107 -13.78 19.65 -3.72
N LYS A 108 -13.45 18.85 -2.70
CA LYS A 108 -12.45 19.27 -1.71
C LYS A 108 -11.07 19.26 -2.34
N GLN A 109 -10.22 20.22 -1.99
CA GLN A 109 -8.82 20.21 -2.41
C GLN A 109 -8.05 19.13 -1.66
N LEU A 110 -7.15 18.43 -2.35
CA LEU A 110 -6.28 17.42 -1.76
C LEU A 110 -5.46 18.03 -0.61
N PRO A 111 -5.68 17.59 0.64
CA PRO A 111 -4.94 18.10 1.79
C PRO A 111 -3.57 17.43 1.88
N GLU A 112 -2.79 17.79 2.90
CA GLU A 112 -1.57 17.06 3.22
C GLU A 112 -1.88 15.65 3.70
N ARG A 113 -0.87 14.78 3.58
CA ARG A 113 -0.98 13.38 3.99
C ARG A 113 -1.38 13.25 5.46
N GLY A 114 -2.26 12.31 5.75
CA GLY A 114 -2.83 12.05 7.07
C GLY A 114 -4.00 12.98 7.42
N GLN A 115 -4.39 13.88 6.52
CA GLN A 115 -5.53 14.79 6.71
C GLN A 115 -6.72 14.46 5.79
N MET A 116 -6.61 13.42 4.94
CA MET A 116 -7.75 12.94 4.18
C MET A 116 -8.75 12.23 5.09
N THR A 117 -10.03 12.42 4.78
CA THR A 117 -11.10 11.61 5.36
C THR A 117 -11.35 10.41 4.45
N PRO A 118 -11.31 9.16 4.96
CA PRO A 118 -11.59 7.97 4.16
C PRO A 118 -12.95 8.06 3.46
N GLY A 119 -13.01 7.60 2.20
CA GLY A 119 -14.23 7.62 1.40
C GLY A 119 -14.59 8.98 0.77
N VAL A 120 -13.85 10.05 1.08
CA VAL A 120 -14.07 11.38 0.50
C VAL A 120 -13.17 11.57 -0.72
N TRP A 121 -13.76 12.08 -1.80
CA TRP A 121 -13.02 12.45 -3.01
C TRP A 121 -12.41 13.84 -2.89
N TYR A 122 -11.14 13.92 -3.24
CA TYR A 122 -10.36 15.14 -3.28
C TYR A 122 -9.85 15.42 -4.68
N PHE A 123 -9.54 16.69 -4.96
CA PHE A 123 -9.05 17.17 -6.25
C PHE A 123 -7.72 17.89 -6.08
N LEU A 124 -6.80 17.63 -7.01
CA LEU A 124 -5.55 18.35 -7.19
C LEU A 124 -5.53 18.96 -8.60
N PRO A 125 -5.52 20.29 -8.72
CA PRO A 125 -5.38 20.97 -10.00
C PRO A 125 -4.09 20.59 -10.75
N LYS A 126 -4.18 20.58 -12.09
CA LYS A 126 -3.00 20.35 -12.95
C LYS A 126 -1.90 21.36 -12.62
N GLY A 127 -0.67 20.88 -12.47
CA GLY A 127 0.51 21.72 -12.24
C GLY A 127 0.66 22.22 -10.80
N GLN A 128 -0.30 21.96 -9.91
CA GLN A 128 -0.13 22.18 -8.49
C GLN A 128 0.78 21.11 -7.89
N GLN A 129 1.58 21.48 -6.90
CA GLN A 129 2.41 20.54 -6.16
C GLN A 129 1.50 19.54 -5.43
N ASP A 130 1.75 18.27 -5.67
CA ASP A 130 1.12 17.18 -4.95
C ASP A 130 1.66 17.17 -3.50
N PRO A 131 0.78 17.31 -2.50
CA PRO A 131 1.18 17.37 -1.11
C PRO A 131 1.69 16.02 -0.56
N HIS A 132 1.48 14.90 -1.27
CA HIS A 132 1.98 13.58 -0.91
C HIS A 132 3.32 13.26 -1.62
N HIS A 133 3.48 13.69 -2.87
CA HIS A 133 4.68 13.38 -3.67
C HIS A 133 5.76 14.46 -3.66
N GLY A 134 5.39 15.69 -3.29
CA GLY A 134 6.31 16.83 -3.30
C GLY A 134 6.69 17.33 -4.70
N HIS A 135 6.03 16.87 -5.76
CA HIS A 135 6.17 17.39 -7.13
C HIS A 135 4.81 17.62 -7.78
N ALA A 136 4.75 18.38 -8.87
CA ALA A 136 3.50 18.58 -9.58
C ALA A 136 3.09 17.33 -10.39
N MET A 137 1.79 17.07 -10.46
CA MET A 137 1.23 16.02 -11.31
C MET A 137 1.08 16.49 -12.76
N GLY A 138 1.28 15.58 -13.72
CA GLY A 138 1.23 15.90 -15.16
C GLY A 138 -0.18 16.29 -15.65
N GLY A 139 -1.22 15.87 -14.92
CA GLY A 139 -2.62 16.18 -15.18
C GLY A 139 -3.35 16.60 -13.90
N PRO A 140 -4.62 17.04 -14.02
CA PRO A 140 -5.49 17.17 -12.86
C PRO A 140 -5.72 15.78 -12.25
N THR A 141 -5.67 15.68 -10.92
CA THR A 141 -5.78 14.39 -10.21
C THR A 141 -6.99 14.42 -9.29
N ILE A 142 -7.68 13.29 -9.16
CA ILE A 142 -8.58 13.03 -8.03
C ILE A 142 -8.01 11.94 -7.15
N ALA A 143 -8.21 12.05 -5.86
CA ALA A 143 -7.73 11.08 -4.89
C ALA A 143 -8.80 10.67 -3.87
N ILE A 144 -8.71 9.43 -3.41
CA ILE A 144 -9.55 8.89 -2.34
C ILE A 144 -8.72 7.95 -1.47
N ALA A 145 -8.91 8.05 -0.16
CA ALA A 145 -8.30 7.18 0.81
C ALA A 145 -9.28 6.09 1.29
N ILE A 146 -8.76 4.90 1.57
CA ILE A 146 -9.45 3.79 2.21
C ILE A 146 -8.72 3.50 3.53
N ASN A 147 -9.51 3.39 4.61
CA ASN A 147 -9.07 2.83 5.88
C ASN A 147 -9.53 1.37 5.95
N LEU A 148 -8.60 0.46 6.27
CA LEU A 148 -8.81 -0.99 6.41
C LEU A 148 -9.08 -1.40 7.88
N ASN A 149 -8.95 -0.46 8.83
CA ASN A 149 -9.13 -0.66 10.27
C ASN A 149 -10.45 -0.09 10.80
#